data_AF-A0A0C3MLS7-F1
#
_entry.id   AF-A0A0C3MLS7-F1
#
_cell.length_a   1.000
_cell.length_b   1.000
_cell.length_c   1.000
_cell.angle_alpha   90.00
_cell.angle_beta   90.00
_cell.angle_gamma   90.00
#
_symmetry.space_group_name_H-M   'P 1'
#
loop_
_entity.id
_entity.type
_entity.pdbx_description
1 polymer ?
#
loop_
_entity_poly.entity_id
_entity_poly.type
_entity_poly.pdbx_seq_one_letter_code
_entity_poly.pdbx_strand_id
1 'polypeptide(L)'
;FRSKKAKEVVEAVDPDKNLVTFRVIEGDLMEEYKSFVITIQVSPKSEGSGSVVHWTLEYEKLHGGIAHPETLLQFVQDVSKDIDAHLTQA
;
A
#
# COMPACT_ATOMS: atom_id res chain seq x y z
N PHE A 1 -4.11 13.56 -17.03
CA PHE A 1 -3.61 13.21 -15.69
C PHE A 1 -2.26 12.54 -15.84
N ARG A 2 -1.23 12.97 -15.08
CA ARG A 2 0.10 12.35 -15.09
C ARG A 2 0.12 11.28 -14.01
N SER A 3 0.59 10.07 -14.34
CA SER A 3 0.78 9.00 -13.35
C SER A 3 1.87 9.40 -12.36
N LYS A 4 1.58 9.25 -11.06
CA LYS A 4 2.60 9.38 -10.02
C LYS A 4 3.54 8.18 -10.07
N LYS A 5 4.81 8.40 -9.77
CA LYS A 5 5.88 7.41 -9.68
C LYS A 5 6.42 7.41 -8.27
N ALA A 6 6.73 6.22 -7.78
CA ALA A 6 7.41 6.01 -6.52
C ALA A 6 8.49 4.95 -6.73
N LYS A 7 9.54 5.04 -5.92
CA LYS A 7 10.54 4.01 -5.76
C LYS A 7 10.46 3.57 -4.31
N GLU A 8 10.15 2.31 -4.11
CA GLU A 8 10.08 1.71 -2.79
C GLU A 8 11.24 0.75 -2.53
N VAL A 9 11.53 0.54 -1.25
CA VAL A 9 12.33 -0.58 -0.77
C VAL A 9 11.46 -1.46 0.12
N VAL A 10 11.69 -2.77 0.08
CA VAL A 10 11.12 -3.69 1.06
C VAL A 10 11.81 -3.42 2.39
N GLU A 11 11.05 -2.92 3.36
CA GLU A 11 11.55 -2.61 4.70
C GLU A 11 11.43 -3.82 5.63
N ALA A 12 10.35 -4.59 5.52
CA ALA A 12 10.13 -5.79 6.31
C ALA A 12 9.30 -6.83 5.55
N VAL A 13 9.56 -8.10 5.85
CA VAL A 13 8.73 -9.24 5.46
C VAL A 13 8.57 -10.14 6.68
N ASP A 14 7.33 -10.46 7.02
CA ASP A 14 6.99 -11.38 8.11
C ASP A 14 6.09 -12.50 7.55
N PRO A 15 6.69 -13.66 7.21
CA PRO A 15 5.95 -14.80 6.67
C PRO A 15 4.90 -15.36 7.63
N ASP A 16 5.17 -15.35 8.94
CA ASP A 16 4.26 -15.89 9.95
C ASP A 16 2.98 -15.06 10.04
N LYS A 17 3.09 -13.74 9.78
CA LYS A 17 1.95 -12.82 9.75
C LYS A 17 1.39 -12.56 8.35
N ASN A 18 1.95 -13.16 7.30
CA ASN A 18 1.68 -12.84 5.89
C ASN A 18 1.69 -11.31 5.66
N LEU A 19 2.79 -10.67 6.05
CA LEU A 19 2.92 -9.22 6.05
C LEU A 19 4.16 -8.79 5.27
N VAL A 20 4.01 -7.71 4.51
CA VAL A 20 5.11 -7.01 3.85
C VAL A 20 4.97 -5.50 4.08
N THR A 21 6.10 -4.85 4.36
CA THR A 21 6.18 -3.39 4.54
C THR A 21 7.13 -2.81 3.50
N PHE A 22 6.67 -1.75 2.84
CA PHE A 22 7.41 -0.98 1.85
C PHE A 22 7.62 0.44 2.35
N ARG A 23 8.83 0.96 2.14
CA ARG A 23 9.15 2.37 2.38
C ARG A 23 9.39 3.07 1.06
N VAL A 24 8.68 4.17 0.82
CA VAL A 24 8.95 5.04 -0.32
C VAL A 24 10.23 5.83 -0.03
N ILE A 25 11.19 5.76 -0.95
CA ILE A 25 12.48 6.45 -0.81
C ILE A 25 12.67 7.59 -1.82
N GLU A 26 12.01 7.52 -2.98
CA GLU A 26 12.06 8.55 -4.03
C GLU A 26 10.72 8.61 -4.79
N GLY A 27 10.44 9.72 -5.47
CA GLY A 27 9.29 9.87 -6.37
C GLY A 27 8.32 10.98 -5.97
N ASP A 28 7.21 11.10 -6.71
CA ASP A 28 6.26 12.21 -6.58
C ASP A 28 5.61 12.26 -5.18
N LEU A 29 5.55 11.15 -4.44
CA LEU A 29 5.05 11.14 -3.05
C LEU A 29 6.00 11.85 -2.08
N MET A 30 7.31 11.81 -2.32
CA MET A 30 8.29 12.44 -1.45
C MET A 30 8.32 13.98 -1.60
N GLU A 31 7.62 14.52 -2.60
CA GLU A 31 7.39 15.98 -2.76
C GLU A 31 6.26 16.50 -1.85
N GLU A 32 5.42 15.60 -1.30
CA GLU A 32 4.27 15.93 -0.45
C GLU A 32 4.48 15.44 1.00
N TYR A 33 5.16 14.31 1.16
CA TYR A 33 5.35 13.62 2.44
C TYR A 33 6.84 13.47 2.77
N LYS A 34 7.21 13.72 4.03
CA LYS A 34 8.57 13.47 4.55
C LYS A 34 8.87 11.98 4.67
N SER A 35 7.86 11.20 5.02
CA SER A 35 7.93 9.76 5.11
C SER A 35 6.62 9.16 4.62
N PHE A 36 6.71 8.04 3.93
CA PHE A 36 5.56 7.28 3.47
C PHE A 36 5.90 5.78 3.53
N VAL A 37 5.13 5.03 4.31
CA VAL A 37 5.29 3.61 4.56
C VAL A 37 3.96 2.92 4.27
N ILE A 38 4.05 1.79 3.58
CA ILE A 38 2.91 1.00 3.14
C ILE A 38 3.08 -0.39 3.72
N THR A 39 2.15 -0.82 4.56
CA THR A 39 2.11 -2.19 5.08
C THR A 39 0.91 -2.92 4.50
N ILE A 40 1.16 -4.09 3.92
CA ILE A 40 0.14 -5.00 3.40
C ILE A 40 0.17 -6.24 4.27
N GLN A 41 -0.96 -6.55 4.91
CA GLN A 41 -1.12 -7.76 5.71
C GLN A 41 -2.32 -8.55 5.23
N VAL A 42 -2.14 -9.85 5.03
CA VAL A 42 -3.22 -10.74 4.58
C VAL A 42 -3.63 -11.67 5.71
N SER A 43 -4.92 -11.69 6.04
CA SER A 43 -5.50 -12.59 7.03
C SER A 43 -6.65 -13.39 6.42
N PRO A 44 -6.90 -14.64 6.86
CA PRO A 44 -8.10 -15.36 6.47
C PRO A 44 -9.37 -14.59 6.85
N LYS A 45 -10.44 -14.70 6.05
CA LYS A 45 -11.77 -14.24 6.47
C LYS A 45 -12.24 -15.06 7.68
N SER A 46 -12.87 -14.40 8.65
CA SER A 46 -13.42 -15.07 9.83
C SER A 46 -14.57 -16.02 9.49
N GLU A 47 -15.32 -15.72 8.43
CA GLU A 47 -16.42 -16.55 7.92
C GLU A 47 -16.31 -16.70 6.39
N GLY A 48 -16.50 -17.93 5.91
CA GLY A 48 -16.45 -18.27 4.49
C GLY A 48 -15.03 -18.49 3.95
N SER A 49 -14.91 -18.54 2.62
CA SER A 49 -13.64 -18.72 1.92
C SER A 49 -13.00 -17.39 1.50
N GLY A 50 -11.67 -17.38 1.43
CA GLY A 50 -10.87 -16.25 0.97
C GLY A 50 -10.18 -15.48 2.09
N SER A 51 -9.61 -14.34 1.72
CA SER A 51 -8.75 -13.54 2.59
C SER A 51 -9.22 -12.09 2.67
N VAL A 52 -8.79 -11.39 3.70
CA VAL A 52 -8.89 -9.94 3.87
C VAL A 52 -7.48 -9.36 3.78
N VAL A 53 -7.31 -8.38 2.89
CA VAL A 53 -6.06 -7.62 2.77
C VAL A 53 -6.22 -6.32 3.55
N HIS A 54 -5.34 -6.12 4.53
CA HIS A 54 -5.24 -4.91 5.34
C HIS A 54 -4.15 -4.02 4.77
N TRP A 55 -4.55 -2.91 4.17
CA TRP A 55 -3.64 -1.85 3.74
C TRP A 55 -3.50 -0.80 4.83
N THR A 56 -2.28 -0.59 5.30
CA THR A 56 -1.94 0.46 6.26
C THR A 56 -1.02 1.46 5.58
N LEU A 57 -1.44 2.73 5.53
CA LEU A 57 -0.67 3.83 4.97
C LEU A 57 -0.23 4.75 6.10
N GLU A 58 1.06 4.72 6.42
CA GLU A 58 1.67 5.56 7.46
C GLU A 58 2.47 6.66 6.79
N TYR A 59 2.22 7.91 7.14
CA TYR A 59 2.85 9.05 6.45
C TYR A 59 3.02 10.26 7.35
N GLU A 60 4.05 11.05 7.07
CA GLU A 60 4.27 12.36 7.66
C GLU A 60 4.20 13.44 6.57
N LYS A 61 3.28 14.39 6.69
CA LYS A 61 3.15 15.51 5.76
C LYS A 61 4.35 16.46 5.88
N LEU A 62 4.77 17.08 4.79
CA LEU A 62 5.78 18.15 4.84
C LEU A 62 5.32 19.35 5.68
N HIS A 63 4.04 19.71 5.56
CA HIS A 63 3.37 20.72 6.37
C HIS A 63 1.85 20.49 6.37
N GLY A 64 1.10 21.21 7.23
CA GLY A 64 -0.34 21.00 7.42
C GLY A 64 -1.25 21.31 6.23
N GLY A 65 -0.72 21.93 5.16
CA GLY A 65 -1.47 22.24 3.94
C GLY A 65 -1.53 21.09 2.93
N ILE A 66 -0.77 20.02 3.16
CA ILE A 66 -0.78 18.83 2.30
C ILE A 66 -2.05 18.01 2.60
N ALA A 67 -2.72 17.55 1.55
CA ALA A 67 -3.90 16.71 1.67
C ALA A 67 -3.57 15.34 2.29
N HIS A 68 -4.59 14.60 2.72
CA HIS A 68 -4.41 13.20 3.06
C HIS A 68 -4.26 12.36 1.77
N PRO A 69 -3.63 11.18 1.81
CA PRO A 69 -3.44 10.33 0.64
C PRO A 69 -4.72 9.63 0.15
N GLU A 70 -5.89 10.24 0.32
CA GLU A 70 -7.19 9.72 -0.14
C GLU A 70 -7.19 9.42 -1.64
N THR A 71 -6.41 10.19 -2.42
CA THR A 71 -6.21 9.95 -3.85
C THR A 71 -5.52 8.62 -4.16
N LEU A 72 -4.79 8.03 -3.19
CA LEU A 72 -4.18 6.71 -3.32
C LEU A 72 -5.15 5.57 -3.02
N LEU A 73 -6.33 5.83 -2.46
CA LEU A 73 -7.31 4.77 -2.17
C LEU A 73 -7.76 4.05 -3.44
N GLN A 74 -7.89 4.78 -4.57
CA GLN A 74 -8.21 4.16 -5.85
C GLN A 74 -7.06 3.25 -6.32
N PHE A 75 -5.81 3.71 -6.21
CA PHE A 75 -4.63 2.92 -6.54
C PHE A 75 -4.55 1.63 -5.71
N VAL A 76 -4.79 1.71 -4.39
CA VAL A 76 -4.84 0.55 -3.50
C VAL A 76 -5.92 -0.45 -3.92
N GLN A 77 -7.10 0.03 -4.31
CA GLN A 77 -8.16 -0.83 -4.83
C GLN A 77 -7.77 -1.53 -6.14
N ASP A 78 -7.15 -0.79 -7.07
CA ASP A 78 -6.77 -1.33 -8.38
C ASP A 78 -5.67 -2.39 -8.23
N VAL A 79 -4.63 -2.12 -7.44
CA VAL A 79 -3.59 -3.11 -7.10
C VAL A 79 -4.19 -4.35 -6.44
N SER A 80 -5.15 -4.18 -5.53
CA SER A 80 -5.80 -5.31 -4.86
C SER A 80 -6.58 -6.20 -5.84
N LYS A 81 -7.27 -5.60 -6.81
CA LYS A 81 -7.98 -6.34 -7.88
C LYS A 81 -7.03 -7.06 -8.81
N ASP A 82 -5.92 -6.43 -9.19
CA ASP A 82 -4.93 -7.03 -10.07
C ASP A 82 -4.25 -8.24 -9.39
N ILE A 83 -3.93 -8.13 -8.09
CA ILE A 83 -3.41 -9.25 -7.30
C ILE A 83 -4.43 -10.38 -7.22
N ASP A 84 -5.69 -10.08 -6.88
CA ASP A 84 -6.75 -11.09 -6.78
C ASP A 84 -6.98 -11.80 -8.12
N ALA A 85 -7.07 -11.05 -9.21
CA ALA A 85 -7.21 -11.59 -10.55
C ALA A 85 -6.02 -12.48 -10.94
N HIS A 86 -4.79 -12.07 -10.62
CA HIS A 86 -3.59 -12.85 -10.90
C HIS A 86 -3.54 -14.17 -10.11
N LEU A 87 -3.92 -14.13 -8.82
CA LEU A 87 -3.87 -15.30 -7.95
C LEU A 87 -5.02 -16.29 -8.19
N THR A 88 -6.18 -15.82 -8.68
CA THR A 88 -7.36 -16.65 -8.93
C THR A 88 -7.44 -17.19 -10.36
N GLN A 89 -6.62 -16.70 -11.28
CA GLN A 89 -6.51 -17.21 -12.65
C GLN A 89 -5.44 -18.31 -12.83
N ALA A 90 -4.79 -18.75 -11.75
CA ALA A 90 -3.75 -19.79 -11.75
C ALA A 90 -4.30 -21.20 -11.48
#